data_AF-A0A972UNS7-F1
#
_entry.id   AF-A0A972UNS7-F1
#
_cell.length_a   1.000
_cell.length_b   1.000
_cell.length_c   1.000
_cell.angle_alpha   90.00
_cell.angle_beta   90.00
_cell.angle_gamma   90.00
#
_symmetry.space_group_name_H-M   'P 1'
#
loop_
_entity.id
_entity.type
_entity.pdbx_description
1 polymer ?
#
loop_
_entity_poly.entity_id
_entity_poly.type
_entity_poly.pdbx_seq_one_letter_code
_entity_poly.pdbx_strand_id
1 'polypeptide(L)'
;AKAGFDLTLPFGKADSQEFTVPMPPVLKDRRNQTVEAALADGPKYFRELMEWTGSDDGREIIRVLEGFYADKSLGRLEDGRYTLG
;
A
#
# COMPACT_ATOMS: atom_id res chain seq x y z
N ALA A 1 32.62 -5.06 -4.96
CA ALA A 1 31.46 -5.85 -4.48
C ALA A 1 31.52 -7.24 -5.12
N LYS A 2 31.32 -8.33 -4.37
CA LYS A 2 31.16 -9.67 -4.96
C LYS A 2 29.68 -9.88 -5.22
N ALA A 3 29.27 -9.84 -6.48
CA ALA A 3 27.95 -10.31 -6.88
C ALA A 3 28.00 -11.85 -6.85
N GLY A 4 27.29 -12.47 -5.92
CA GLY A 4 27.11 -13.92 -5.91
C GLY A 4 26.30 -14.30 -7.15
N PHE A 5 26.85 -15.17 -7.99
CA PHE A 5 26.13 -15.72 -9.14
C PHE A 5 25.35 -16.95 -8.66
N ASP A 6 24.03 -16.95 -8.84
CA ASP A 6 23.18 -18.08 -8.50
C ASP A 6 23.32 -19.17 -9.58
N LEU A 7 24.00 -20.26 -9.25
CA LEU A 7 24.23 -21.41 -10.14
C LEU A 7 23.01 -22.33 -10.25
N THR A 8 21.92 -22.06 -9.53
CA THR A 8 20.65 -22.82 -9.62
C THR A 8 19.70 -22.24 -10.67
N LEU A 9 19.97 -21.01 -11.12
CA LEU A 9 19.23 -20.33 -12.17
C LEU A 9 19.64 -20.89 -13.54
N PRO A 10 18.71 -21.46 -14.33
CA PRO A 10 19.05 -21.95 -15.66
C PRO A 10 19.59 -20.82 -16.55
N PHE A 11 20.63 -21.13 -17.34
CA PHE A 11 21.23 -20.15 -18.24
C PHE A 11 20.19 -19.52 -19.17
N GLY A 12 20.24 -18.20 -19.32
CA GLY A 12 19.29 -17.45 -20.16
C GLY A 12 17.89 -17.29 -19.56
N LYS A 13 17.67 -17.65 -18.29
CA LYS A 13 16.39 -17.50 -17.58
C LYS A 13 16.38 -16.43 -16.48
N ALA A 14 17.42 -15.61 -16.40
CA ALA A 14 17.50 -14.54 -15.39
C ALA A 14 16.30 -13.57 -15.44
N ASP A 15 15.78 -13.29 -16.64
CA ASP A 15 14.65 -12.38 -16.84
C ASP A 15 13.27 -13.08 -16.89
N SER A 16 13.21 -14.39 -16.57
CA SER A 16 11.94 -15.10 -16.48
C SER A 16 11.20 -14.68 -15.20
N GLN A 17 9.88 -14.49 -15.31
CA GLN A 17 9.00 -14.21 -14.16
C GLN A 17 9.10 -15.31 -13.09
N GLU A 18 9.38 -16.56 -13.48
CA GLU A 18 9.49 -17.72 -12.56
C GLU A 18 10.69 -17.57 -11.61
N PHE A 19 11.71 -16.81 -12.01
CA PHE A 19 12.94 -16.60 -11.24
C PHE A 19 13.13 -15.15 -10.78
N THR A 20 12.13 -14.30 -11.02
CA THR A 20 12.16 -12.89 -10.60
C THR A 20 11.55 -12.75 -9.21
N VAL A 21 12.28 -12.13 -8.27
CA VAL A 21 11.72 -11.76 -6.98
C VAL A 21 10.73 -10.61 -7.19
N PRO A 22 9.45 -10.73 -6.76
CA PRO A 22 8.49 -9.65 -6.91
C PRO A 22 8.94 -8.45 -6.09
N MET A 23 9.11 -7.31 -6.76
CA MET A 23 9.40 -6.05 -6.10
C MET A 23 8.09 -5.39 -5.67
N PRO A 24 7.98 -4.93 -4.41
CA PRO A 24 6.81 -4.19 -3.98
C PRO A 24 6.69 -2.88 -4.80
N PRO A 25 5.48 -2.37 -5.02
CA PRO A 25 5.27 -1.10 -5.70
C PRO A 25 5.93 0.04 -4.92
N VAL A 26 6.55 0.98 -5.63
CA VAL A 26 7.09 2.20 -5.03
C VAL A 26 5.94 3.18 -4.80
N LEU A 27 5.68 3.51 -3.53
CA LEU A 27 4.72 4.53 -3.13
C LEU A 27 5.33 5.93 -3.39
N LYS A 28 4.56 6.82 -4.04
CA LYS A 28 5.00 8.21 -4.30
C LYS A 28 4.63 9.14 -3.15
N ASP A 29 5.40 10.22 -2.98
CA ASP A 29 5.17 11.36 -2.06
C ASP A 29 4.49 11.04 -0.72
N ARG A 30 5.31 10.73 0.28
CA ARG A 30 4.86 10.58 1.67
C ARG A 30 4.47 11.94 2.24
N ARG A 31 3.17 12.15 2.44
CA ARG A 31 2.65 13.40 3.04
C ARG A 31 2.72 13.39 4.57
N ASN A 32 2.98 12.22 5.18
CA ASN A 32 3.06 11.99 6.64
C ASN A 32 1.83 12.53 7.40
N GLN A 33 0.64 12.39 6.81
CA GLN A 33 -0.62 12.81 7.41
C GLN A 33 -1.36 11.64 8.04
N THR A 34 -2.35 11.90 8.89
CA THR A 34 -3.16 10.83 9.47
C THR A 34 -4.20 10.32 8.45
N VAL A 35 -4.78 9.14 8.72
CA VAL A 35 -5.86 8.58 7.88
C VAL A 35 -7.09 9.49 7.90
N GLU A 36 -7.41 10.07 9.06
CA GLU A 36 -8.49 11.05 9.25
C GLU A 36 -8.27 12.26 8.32
N ALA A 37 -7.07 12.84 8.32
CA ALA A 37 -6.75 14.00 7.50
C ALA A 37 -6.84 13.67 6.00
N ALA A 38 -6.37 12.49 5.60
CA ALA A 38 -6.44 12.03 4.21
C ALA A 38 -7.89 11.85 3.72
N LEU A 39 -8.78 11.34 4.59
CA LEU A 39 -10.20 11.16 4.28
C LEU A 39 -11.00 12.46 4.41
N ALA A 40 -10.59 13.39 5.28
CA ALA A 40 -11.16 14.73 5.37
C ALA A 40 -10.87 15.57 4.11
N ASP A 41 -9.72 15.35 3.46
CA ASP A 41 -9.39 15.89 2.13
C ASP A 41 -10.23 15.25 0.99
N GLY A 42 -11.00 14.21 1.30
CA GLY A 42 -11.94 13.56 0.39
C GLY A 42 -11.67 12.07 0.21
N PRO A 43 -12.52 11.37 -0.56
CA PRO A 43 -12.46 9.91 -0.65
C PRO A 43 -11.13 9.39 -1.23
N LYS A 44 -10.55 8.38 -0.59
CA LYS A 44 -9.24 7.81 -0.97
C LYS A 44 -9.29 6.28 -1.15
N TYR A 45 -8.54 5.78 -2.12
CA TYR A 45 -8.22 4.35 -2.21
C TYR A 45 -7.26 3.94 -1.09
N PHE A 46 -7.23 2.65 -0.75
CA PHE A 46 -6.29 2.13 0.25
C PHE A 46 -4.82 2.46 -0.07
N ARG A 47 -4.43 2.37 -1.35
CA ARG A 47 -3.08 2.76 -1.79
C ARG A 47 -2.79 4.24 -1.49
N GLU A 48 -3.73 5.11 -1.78
CA GLU A 48 -3.56 6.54 -1.55
C GLU A 48 -3.47 6.85 -0.05
N LEU A 49 -4.16 6.09 0.80
CA LEU A 49 -3.99 6.18 2.25
C LEU A 49 -2.57 5.76 2.69
N MET A 50 -1.99 4.70 2.10
CA MET A 50 -0.59 4.33 2.35
C MET A 50 0.38 5.42 1.91
N GLU A 51 0.15 6.05 0.76
CA GLU A 51 0.97 7.17 0.27
C GLU A 51 0.85 8.41 1.17
N TRP A 52 -0.37 8.79 1.54
CA TRP A 52 -0.63 9.94 2.40
C TRP A 52 -0.05 9.81 3.80
N THR A 53 -0.22 8.64 4.40
CA THR A 53 0.34 8.33 5.73
C THR A 53 1.83 8.07 5.69
N GLY A 54 2.35 7.71 4.51
CA GLY A 54 3.73 7.26 4.34
C GLY A 54 4.01 5.87 4.92
N SER A 55 2.96 5.13 5.32
CA SER A 55 3.09 3.79 5.92
C SER A 55 3.50 2.74 4.88
N ASP A 56 4.43 1.88 5.27
CA ASP A 56 4.82 0.66 4.56
C ASP A 56 4.12 -0.59 5.11
N ASP A 57 3.45 -0.49 6.26
CA ASP A 57 2.61 -1.52 6.85
C ASP A 57 1.14 -1.13 6.80
N GLY A 58 0.44 -1.57 5.76
CA GLY A 58 -0.99 -1.31 5.59
C GLY A 58 -1.87 -1.75 6.77
N ARG A 59 -1.40 -2.65 7.66
CA ARG A 59 -2.15 -3.02 8.87
C ARG A 59 -2.35 -1.85 9.83
N GLU A 60 -1.43 -0.89 9.84
CA GLU A 60 -1.57 0.35 10.63
C GLU A 60 -2.81 1.13 10.20
N ILE A 61 -3.02 1.25 8.89
CA ILE A 61 -4.18 1.93 8.31
C ILE A 61 -5.46 1.16 8.60
N ILE A 62 -5.44 -0.17 8.46
CA ILE A 62 -6.60 -1.01 8.79
C ILE A 62 -7.03 -0.81 10.24
N ARG A 63 -6.10 -0.77 11.20
CA ARG A 63 -6.44 -0.52 12.61
C ARG A 63 -7.18 0.80 12.82
N VAL A 64 -6.80 1.85 12.09
CA VAL A 64 -7.48 3.16 12.16
C VAL A 64 -8.86 3.10 11.51
N LEU A 65 -8.95 2.48 10.31
CA LEU A 65 -10.23 2.29 9.62
C LEU A 65 -11.22 1.44 10.43
N GLU A 66 -10.76 0.42 11.15
CA GLU A 66 -11.59 -0.38 12.06
C GLU A 66 -12.23 0.48 13.16
N GLY A 67 -11.53 1.52 13.64
CA GLY A 67 -12.09 2.50 14.57
C GLY A 67 -13.30 3.24 13.96
N PHE A 68 -13.14 3.79 12.75
CA PHE A 68 -14.25 4.46 12.05
C PHE A 68 -15.39 3.50 11.68
N TYR A 69 -15.07 2.24 11.40
CA TYR A 69 -16.07 1.22 11.15
C TYR A 69 -16.89 0.92 12.40
N ALA A 70 -16.24 0.76 13.56
CA ALA A 70 -16.90 0.57 14.85
C ALA A 70 -17.82 1.77 15.20
N ASP A 71 -17.37 2.98 14.89
CA ASP A 71 -18.12 4.22 15.10
C ASP A 71 -19.18 4.48 14.02
N LYS A 72 -19.30 3.61 13.02
CA LYS A 72 -20.21 3.73 11.86
C LYS A 72 -20.01 5.01 11.04
N SER A 73 -18.85 5.64 11.13
CA SER A 73 -18.45 6.82 10.35
C SER A 73 -17.70 6.46 9.08
N LEU A 74 -17.31 5.19 8.90
CA LEU A 74 -16.65 4.74 7.67
C LEU A 74 -17.65 4.33 6.59
N GLY A 75 -17.58 4.99 5.44
CA GLY A 75 -18.27 4.62 4.21
C GLY A 75 -17.31 4.08 3.15
N ARG A 76 -17.89 3.41 2.14
CA ARG A 76 -17.18 3.00 0.94
C ARG A 76 -18.01 3.32 -0.30
N LEU A 77 -17.41 4.04 -1.24
CA LEU A 77 -18.04 4.39 -2.51
C LEU A 77 -18.08 3.19 -3.44
N GLU A 78 -18.90 3.27 -4.49
CA GLU A 78 -19.06 2.19 -5.48
C GLU A 78 -17.76 1.83 -6.20
N ASP A 79 -16.86 2.80 -6.39
CA ASP A 79 -15.54 2.59 -6.98
C ASP A 79 -14.51 2.01 -5.99
N GLY A 80 -14.90 1.82 -4.73
CA GLY A 80 -14.08 1.19 -3.70
C GLY A 80 -13.24 2.15 -2.86
N ARG A 81 -13.33 3.48 -3.07
CA ARG A 81 -12.71 4.49 -2.20
C ARG A 81 -13.38 4.55 -0.83
N TYR A 82 -12.58 4.73 0.21
CA TYR A 82 -13.04 5.01 1.57
C TYR A 82 -13.43 6.47 1.70
N THR A 83 -14.48 6.73 2.49
CA THR A 83 -14.94 8.08 2.85
C THR A 83 -15.35 8.10 4.31
N LEU A 84 -15.24 9.26 4.96
CA LEU A 84 -15.93 9.49 6.22
C LEU A 84 -17.36 10.00 5.93
N GLY A 85 -18.30 9.63 6.81
CA GLY A 85 -19.71 10.02 6.78
C GLY A 85 -20.13 10.84 7.98
#